data_AF-A0A8T2W1L9-F1
#
_entry.id   AF-A0A8T2W1L9-F1
#
_cell.length_a   1.000
_cell.length_b   1.000
_cell.length_c   1.000
_cell.angle_alpha   90.00
_cell.angle_beta   90.00
_cell.angle_gamma   90.00
#
_symmetry.space_group_name_H-M   'P 1'
#
loop_
_entity.id
_entity.type
_entity.pdbx_description
1 polymer ?
#
loop_
_entity_poly.entity_id
_entity_poly.type
_entity_poly.pdbx_seq_one_letter_code
_entity_poly.pdbx_strand_id
1 'polypeptide(L)'
;MASSTLRVALCLASLLLVSHLASAQPTPTEMLNAQRQQQVQQQRVQQQQENQRRVATRRLPAPCVVPESYYPFRTCKVSSNPRECGKGWNAWASFADCCRPGNGGAFPQGCTNFNKQVECYIPSSFYPQRFCQATTNLTRCSFNWGQWPSENECCAPGRAFPEGCTVPEPCWVGTDWFPKRKCGTTDERSTCTRGWGTYTSERECCAAGAAFTDGCGDVDAAETPTGENGEFLDANEYGDDVYAPAMDALLAEQSAMLSPQGVQAFAAAP
;
A
#
# COMPACT_ATOMS: atom_id res chain seq x y z
N MET A 1 15.10 78.91 30.84
CA MET A 1 16.07 79.38 29.83
C MET A 1 17.46 78.88 30.23
N ALA A 2 17.82 77.66 29.84
CA ALA A 2 19.15 77.07 30.06
C ALA A 2 19.31 75.84 29.13
N SER A 3 19.53 76.05 27.83
CA SER A 3 19.64 74.92 26.89
C SER A 3 20.36 75.25 25.57
N SER A 4 21.40 76.08 25.59
CA SER A 4 22.18 76.37 24.37
C SER A 4 23.69 76.26 24.54
N THR A 5 24.21 76.25 25.77
CA THR A 5 25.65 76.10 26.03
C THR A 5 26.14 74.65 26.05
N LEU A 6 25.25 73.67 26.30
CA LEU A 6 25.65 72.26 26.40
C LEU A 6 25.91 71.58 25.04
N ARG A 7 25.29 72.06 23.95
CA ARG A 7 25.45 71.46 22.61
C ARG A 7 26.77 71.84 21.93
N VAL A 8 27.34 73.01 22.24
CA VAL A 8 28.62 73.46 21.65
C VAL A 8 29.81 72.73 22.28
N ALA A 9 29.74 72.41 23.57
CA ALA A 9 30.80 71.68 24.28
C ALA A 9 30.94 70.21 23.82
N LEU A 10 29.83 69.53 23.47
CA LEU A 10 29.88 68.15 22.96
C LEU A 10 30.44 68.04 21.53
N CYS A 11 30.23 69.04 20.67
CA CYS A 11 30.84 69.08 19.35
C CYS A 11 32.37 69.30 19.41
N LEU A 12 32.86 70.13 20.33
CA LEU A 12 34.30 70.38 20.47
C LEU A 12 35.05 69.19 21.12
N ALA A 13 34.42 68.47 22.05
CA ALA A 13 35.00 67.24 22.60
C ALA A 13 35.09 66.10 21.57
N SER A 14 34.16 66.07 20.60
CA SER A 14 34.17 65.07 19.52
C SER A 14 35.27 65.36 18.47
N LEU A 15 35.65 66.62 18.28
CA LEU A 15 36.71 67.03 17.34
C LEU A 15 38.13 66.78 17.87
N LEU A 16 38.34 66.76 19.19
CA LEU A 16 39.67 66.51 19.78
C LEU A 16 40.04 65.02 19.92
N LEU A 17 39.07 64.11 19.84
CA LEU A 17 39.32 62.66 19.88
C LEU A 17 39.73 62.06 18.52
N VAL A 18 39.70 62.83 17.42
CA VAL A 18 40.08 62.36 16.07
C VAL A 18 41.58 62.61 15.78
N SER A 19 42.27 63.41 16.58
CA SER A 19 43.62 63.91 16.28
C SER A 19 44.79 62.99 16.70
N HIS A 20 44.52 61.79 17.25
CA HIS A 20 45.56 60.87 17.74
C HIS A 20 45.59 59.50 17.06
N LEU A 21 44.92 59.34 15.92
CA LEU A 21 45.20 58.24 14.99
C LEU A 21 46.48 58.58 14.21
N ALA A 22 47.62 58.46 14.88
CA ALA A 22 48.91 58.36 14.21
C ALA A 22 48.81 57.24 13.19
N SER A 23 49.01 57.58 11.91
CA SER A 23 48.92 56.65 10.78
C SER A 23 50.03 55.62 10.86
N ALA A 24 49.83 54.55 11.64
CA ALA A 24 50.62 53.34 11.49
C ALA A 24 50.36 52.82 10.08
N GLN A 25 51.35 52.95 9.19
CA GLN A 25 51.27 52.35 7.87
C GLN A 25 51.22 50.83 8.05
N PRO A 26 50.26 50.14 7.39
CA PRO A 26 50.17 48.70 7.50
C PRO A 26 51.47 48.08 6.99
N THR A 27 51.99 47.12 7.73
CA THR A 27 53.15 46.34 7.32
C THR A 27 52.84 45.59 6.01
N PRO A 28 53.86 45.27 5.18
CA PRO A 28 53.65 44.48 3.96
C PRO A 28 52.91 43.16 4.21
N THR A 29 53.14 42.54 5.38
CA THR A 29 52.46 41.33 5.83
C THR A 29 50.97 41.57 6.11
N GLU A 30 50.62 42.70 6.74
CA GLU A 30 49.22 43.08 6.97
C GLU A 30 48.49 43.34 5.65
N MET A 31 49.14 43.99 4.67
CA MET A 31 48.55 44.17 3.35
C MET A 31 48.30 42.83 2.63
N LEU A 32 49.26 41.90 2.68
CA LEU A 32 49.11 40.57 2.08
C LEU A 32 47.97 39.76 2.74
N ASN A 33 47.89 39.81 4.07
CA ASN A 33 46.82 39.16 4.82
C ASN A 33 45.44 39.77 4.51
N ALA A 34 45.36 41.10 4.42
CA ALA A 34 44.14 41.81 4.03
C ALA A 34 43.70 41.41 2.61
N GLN A 35 44.63 41.32 1.66
CA GLN A 35 44.35 40.89 0.29
C GLN A 35 43.84 39.44 0.24
N ARG A 36 44.45 38.53 1.00
CA ARG A 36 44.00 37.13 1.09
C ARG A 36 42.60 37.03 1.71
N GLN A 37 42.29 37.83 2.74
CA GLN A 37 40.95 37.89 3.33
C GLN A 37 39.90 38.38 2.33
N GLN A 38 40.21 39.40 1.54
CA GLN A 38 39.33 39.87 0.47
C GLN A 38 39.08 38.79 -0.58
N GLN A 39 40.11 38.04 -1.00
CA GLN A 39 39.96 36.92 -1.94
C GLN A 39 39.05 35.81 -1.37
N VAL A 40 39.24 35.42 -0.11
CA VAL A 40 38.39 34.41 0.54
C VAL A 40 36.93 34.89 0.65
N GLN A 41 36.70 36.16 0.98
CA GLN A 41 35.35 36.72 1.03
C GLN A 41 34.70 36.71 -0.37
N GLN A 42 35.42 37.12 -1.42
CA GLN A 42 34.92 37.09 -2.79
C GLN A 42 34.58 35.66 -3.23
N GLN A 43 35.42 34.68 -2.92
CA GLN A 43 35.16 33.27 -3.21
C GLN A 43 33.91 32.74 -2.49
N ARG A 44 33.71 33.10 -1.21
CA ARG A 44 32.50 32.71 -0.46
C ARG A 44 31.22 33.28 -1.07
N VAL A 45 31.25 34.54 -1.49
CA VAL A 45 30.10 35.19 -2.15
C VAL A 45 29.80 34.51 -3.49
N GLN A 46 30.82 34.24 -4.31
CA GLN A 46 30.65 33.53 -5.58
C GLN A 46 30.07 32.12 -5.37
N GLN A 47 30.60 31.37 -4.39
CA GLN A 47 30.10 30.03 -4.07
C GLN A 47 28.65 30.07 -3.55
N GLN A 48 28.29 31.06 -2.74
CA GLN A 48 26.90 31.25 -2.30
C GLN A 48 25.96 31.58 -3.47
N GLN A 49 26.39 32.45 -4.38
CA GLN A 49 25.61 32.79 -5.57
C GLN A 49 25.44 31.59 -6.51
N GLU A 50 26.47 30.78 -6.71
CA GLU A 50 26.37 29.56 -7.52
C GLU A 50 25.43 28.53 -6.87
N ASN A 51 25.55 28.32 -5.55
CA ASN A 51 24.62 27.45 -4.82
C ASN A 51 23.18 27.95 -4.92
N GLN A 52 22.93 29.26 -4.80
CA GLN A 52 21.61 29.84 -4.99
C GLN A 52 21.07 29.63 -6.42
N ARG A 53 21.93 29.77 -7.45
CA ARG A 53 21.54 29.47 -8.84
C ARG A 53 21.20 28.00 -9.05
N ARG A 54 22.00 27.08 -8.50
CA ARG A 54 21.74 25.63 -8.55
C ARG A 54 20.46 25.22 -7.82
N VAL A 55 20.11 25.93 -6.74
CA VAL A 55 18.84 25.72 -6.02
C VAL A 55 17.67 26.33 -6.79
N ALA A 56 17.84 27.50 -7.40
CA ALA A 56 16.81 28.17 -8.19
C ALA A 56 16.42 27.38 -9.44
N THR A 57 17.38 26.77 -10.15
CA THR A 57 17.08 25.90 -11.31
C THR A 57 16.36 24.61 -10.95
N ARG A 58 16.31 24.20 -9.68
CA ARG A 58 15.54 23.04 -9.22
C ARG A 58 14.11 23.37 -8.82
N ARG A 59 13.73 24.65 -8.75
CA ARG A 59 12.36 25.05 -8.42
C ARG A 59 11.51 25.01 -9.68
N LEU A 60 10.54 24.11 -9.71
CA LEU A 60 9.55 24.11 -10.77
C LEU A 60 8.54 25.23 -10.52
N PRO A 61 8.16 26.01 -11.54
CA PRO A 61 7.03 26.92 -11.43
C PRO A 61 5.74 26.12 -11.23
N ALA A 62 4.75 26.71 -10.56
CA ALA A 62 3.41 26.13 -10.50
C ALA A 62 2.70 26.29 -11.87
N PRO A 63 1.88 25.32 -12.31
CA PRO A 63 1.58 24.05 -11.65
C PRO A 63 2.70 23.02 -11.79
N CYS A 64 2.89 22.20 -10.76
CA CYS A 64 3.83 21.07 -10.78
C CYS A 64 3.11 19.79 -10.34
N VAL A 65 3.77 18.64 -10.51
CA VAL A 65 3.26 17.35 -10.02
C VAL A 65 4.02 16.94 -8.77
N VAL A 66 3.31 16.57 -7.70
CA VAL A 66 3.87 16.17 -6.40
C VAL A 66 3.26 14.85 -5.94
N PRO A 67 3.89 14.09 -5.03
CA PRO A 67 3.33 12.85 -4.50
C PRO A 67 2.16 13.21 -3.60
N GLU A 68 1.04 12.52 -3.80
CA GLU A 68 -0.15 12.67 -2.96
C GLU A 68 -0.26 11.55 -1.93
N SER A 69 0.04 10.32 -2.37
CA SER A 69 0.04 9.12 -1.53
C SER A 69 1.27 8.27 -1.82
N TYR A 70 1.84 7.61 -0.81
CA TYR A 70 3.08 6.83 -0.92
C TYR A 70 2.87 5.31 -0.90
N TYR A 71 1.92 4.80 -0.11
CA TYR A 71 1.60 3.36 -0.07
C TYR A 71 0.16 3.14 0.45
N PRO A 72 -0.64 2.24 -0.17
CA PRO A 72 -0.30 1.38 -1.33
C PRO A 72 -0.50 2.12 -2.65
N PHE A 73 -1.27 3.21 -2.60
CA PHE A 73 -1.49 4.14 -3.67
C PHE A 73 -0.27 5.02 -3.72
N ARG A 74 0.43 4.91 -4.83
CA ARG A 74 1.54 5.73 -5.24
C ARG A 74 0.95 6.67 -6.26
N THR A 75 0.27 7.70 -5.80
CA THR A 75 -0.34 8.68 -6.69
C THR A 75 0.45 9.96 -6.64
N CYS A 76 0.48 10.62 -7.78
CA CYS A 76 0.85 12.02 -7.84
C CYS A 76 -0.40 12.86 -8.04
N LYS A 77 -0.31 14.14 -7.70
CA LYS A 77 -1.33 15.12 -8.02
C LYS A 77 -0.69 16.36 -8.61
N VAL A 78 -1.45 17.11 -9.39
CA VAL A 78 -1.06 18.46 -9.79
C VAL A 78 -1.27 19.38 -8.59
N SER A 79 -0.23 20.12 -8.23
CA SER A 79 -0.28 21.17 -7.23
C SER A 79 -0.07 22.53 -7.89
N SER A 80 -0.98 23.45 -7.61
CA SER A 80 -0.84 24.87 -7.92
C SER A 80 -0.12 25.63 -6.81
N ASN A 81 0.26 24.98 -5.70
CA ASN A 81 0.90 25.63 -4.57
C ASN A 81 2.40 25.86 -4.85
N PRO A 82 2.86 27.11 -5.00
CA PRO A 82 4.26 27.40 -5.30
C PRO A 82 5.21 26.96 -4.18
N ARG A 83 4.73 26.76 -2.94
CA ARG A 83 5.55 26.20 -1.86
C ARG A 83 5.83 24.71 -2.04
N GLU A 84 4.88 23.96 -2.60
CA GLU A 84 5.09 22.53 -2.89
C GLU A 84 6.03 22.36 -4.07
N CYS A 85 5.82 23.13 -5.15
CA CYS A 85 6.68 23.14 -6.34
C CYS A 85 8.10 23.69 -6.08
N GLY A 86 8.21 24.64 -5.14
CA GLY A 86 9.45 25.33 -4.80
C GLY A 86 10.36 24.61 -3.82
N LYS A 87 9.96 23.45 -3.25
CA LYS A 87 10.81 22.68 -2.32
C LYS A 87 12.05 22.09 -2.99
N GLY A 88 12.06 21.99 -4.33
CA GLY A 88 13.22 21.54 -5.12
C GLY A 88 13.52 20.04 -5.02
N TRP A 89 12.76 19.32 -4.20
CA TRP A 89 12.78 17.87 -4.01
C TRP A 89 11.32 17.43 -3.94
N ASN A 90 10.97 16.31 -4.58
CA ASN A 90 9.61 15.78 -4.69
C ASN A 90 8.61 16.64 -5.50
N ALA A 91 9.08 17.31 -6.55
CA ALA A 91 8.22 17.93 -7.55
C ALA A 91 8.73 17.57 -8.95
N TRP A 92 7.80 17.30 -9.87
CA TRP A 92 8.09 16.90 -11.24
C TRP A 92 7.32 17.77 -12.23
N ALA A 93 7.88 17.92 -13.43
CA ALA A 93 7.27 18.71 -14.49
C ALA A 93 5.99 18.06 -15.04
N SER A 94 5.89 16.74 -14.95
CA SER A 94 4.76 15.97 -15.48
C SER A 94 4.40 14.76 -14.60
N PHE A 95 3.20 14.22 -14.82
CA PHE A 95 2.76 12.96 -14.21
C PHE A 95 3.65 11.79 -14.63
N ALA A 96 4.04 11.73 -15.91
CA ALA A 96 4.93 10.69 -16.41
C ALA A 96 6.28 10.70 -15.70
N ASP A 97 6.82 11.89 -15.39
CA ASP A 97 8.06 12.03 -14.63
C ASP A 97 7.90 11.61 -13.17
N CYS A 98 6.82 12.05 -12.51
CA CYS A 98 6.52 11.67 -11.13
C CYS A 98 6.32 10.15 -10.98
N CYS A 99 5.65 9.54 -11.96
CA CYS A 99 5.31 8.12 -11.99
C CYS A 99 6.36 7.24 -12.67
N ARG A 100 7.51 7.79 -13.08
CA ARG A 100 8.57 7.04 -13.77
C ARG A 100 9.19 6.01 -12.82
N PRO A 101 9.21 4.71 -13.17
CA PRO A 101 9.86 3.69 -12.35
C PRO A 101 11.38 3.90 -12.31
N GLY A 102 12.04 3.31 -11.31
CA GLY A 102 13.46 3.47 -11.03
C GLY A 102 13.79 4.75 -10.25
N ASN A 103 15.00 5.27 -10.43
CA ASN A 103 15.51 6.43 -9.67
C ASN A 103 15.08 7.81 -10.25
N GLY A 104 14.17 7.82 -11.23
CA GLY A 104 13.76 9.04 -11.93
C GLY A 104 12.45 9.68 -11.43
N GLY A 105 11.60 8.91 -10.74
CA GLY A 105 10.29 9.35 -10.26
C GLY A 105 10.20 9.43 -8.73
N ALA A 106 8.98 9.69 -8.25
CA ALA A 106 8.66 9.73 -6.82
C ALA A 106 8.73 8.34 -6.17
N PHE A 107 8.48 7.31 -6.97
CA PHE A 107 8.28 5.95 -6.50
C PHE A 107 9.19 5.00 -7.30
N PRO A 108 10.01 4.16 -6.64
CA PRO A 108 10.91 3.24 -7.34
C PRO A 108 10.20 2.26 -8.29
N GLN A 109 8.95 1.91 -7.99
CA GLN A 109 8.12 1.02 -8.84
C GLN A 109 7.16 1.78 -9.77
N GLY A 110 7.26 3.11 -9.81
CA GLY A 110 6.28 3.96 -10.48
C GLY A 110 5.00 4.17 -9.68
N CYS A 111 4.06 4.92 -10.26
CA CYS A 111 2.76 5.15 -9.65
C CYS A 111 1.87 3.90 -9.71
N THR A 112 0.90 3.84 -8.80
CA THR A 112 -0.13 2.79 -8.80
C THR A 112 -0.98 2.92 -10.05
N ASN A 113 -1.01 1.86 -10.85
CA ASN A 113 -1.87 1.78 -12.01
C ASN A 113 -3.25 1.28 -11.55
N PHE A 114 -4.22 2.18 -11.40
CA PHE A 114 -5.58 1.82 -10.99
C PHE A 114 -6.34 0.96 -12.02
N ASN A 115 -5.86 0.86 -13.27
CA ASN A 115 -6.40 -0.07 -14.25
C ASN A 115 -5.93 -1.51 -14.01
N LYS A 116 -4.88 -1.71 -13.19
CA LYS A 116 -4.49 -3.03 -12.68
C LYS A 116 -5.12 -3.18 -11.29
N GLN A 117 -5.76 -4.32 -11.05
CA GLN A 117 -6.25 -4.63 -9.71
C GLN A 117 -5.08 -4.57 -8.73
N VAL A 118 -5.14 -3.65 -7.77
CA VAL A 118 -4.14 -3.52 -6.72
C VAL A 118 -4.48 -4.58 -5.69
N GLU A 119 -3.74 -5.67 -5.69
CA GLU A 119 -3.83 -6.69 -4.65
C GLU A 119 -3.01 -6.24 -3.44
N CYS A 120 -3.64 -6.20 -2.28
CA CYS A 120 -2.99 -5.96 -1.00
C CYS A 120 -3.41 -7.04 0.00
N TYR A 121 -2.55 -7.34 0.97
CA TYR A 121 -2.90 -8.23 2.07
C TYR A 121 -3.33 -7.41 3.29
N ILE A 122 -4.46 -7.79 3.87
CA ILE A 122 -5.03 -7.19 5.08
C ILE A 122 -5.30 -8.25 6.14
N PRO A 123 -5.35 -7.90 7.44
CA PRO A 123 -5.76 -8.83 8.47
C PRO A 123 -7.24 -9.16 8.27
N SER A 124 -7.57 -10.45 8.12
CA SER A 124 -8.97 -10.87 7.91
C SER A 124 -9.60 -11.45 9.16
N SER A 125 -8.80 -12.04 10.05
CA SER A 125 -9.25 -12.62 11.32
C SER A 125 -8.19 -12.40 12.40
N PHE A 126 -8.61 -12.18 13.64
CA PHE A 126 -7.74 -11.74 14.75
C PHE A 126 -7.55 -12.77 15.86
N TYR A 127 -8.58 -13.54 16.23
CA TYR A 127 -8.46 -14.61 17.22
C TYR A 127 -9.62 -15.61 17.09
N PRO A 128 -9.38 -16.93 17.21
CA PRO A 128 -8.10 -17.60 17.44
C PRO A 128 -7.26 -17.77 16.16
N GLN A 129 -7.90 -17.72 14.99
CA GLN A 129 -7.22 -17.83 13.71
C GLN A 129 -6.76 -16.44 13.27
N ARG A 130 -5.46 -16.22 13.22
CA ARG A 130 -4.83 -14.99 12.74
C ARG A 130 -4.37 -15.22 11.32
N PHE A 131 -4.98 -14.55 10.35
CA PHE A 131 -4.50 -14.66 8.99
C PHE A 131 -4.76 -13.39 8.20
N CYS A 132 -4.01 -13.30 7.12
CA CYS A 132 -4.13 -12.23 6.15
C CYS A 132 -4.81 -12.76 4.91
N GLN A 133 -5.66 -11.95 4.29
CA GLN A 133 -6.24 -12.27 3.01
C GLN A 133 -5.82 -11.23 1.98
N ALA A 134 -5.62 -11.69 0.75
CA ALA A 134 -5.55 -10.80 -0.40
C ALA A 134 -6.90 -10.11 -0.60
N THR A 135 -6.86 -8.83 -0.94
CA THR A 135 -8.03 -8.07 -1.36
C THR A 135 -7.64 -7.09 -2.47
N THR A 136 -8.56 -6.91 -3.41
CA THR A 136 -8.47 -5.88 -4.45
C THR A 136 -9.34 -4.66 -4.13
N ASN A 137 -10.01 -4.67 -2.96
CA ASN A 137 -10.85 -3.57 -2.52
C ASN A 137 -9.97 -2.38 -2.12
N LEU A 138 -9.98 -1.34 -2.96
CA LEU A 138 -9.15 -0.14 -2.78
C LEU A 138 -9.39 0.54 -1.44
N THR A 139 -10.65 0.59 -0.97
CA THR A 139 -10.98 1.18 0.33
C THR A 139 -10.32 0.39 1.46
N ARG A 140 -10.35 -0.94 1.41
CA ARG A 140 -9.66 -1.80 2.38
C ARG A 140 -8.15 -1.63 2.34
N CYS A 141 -7.55 -1.56 1.14
CA CYS A 141 -6.13 -1.27 0.98
C CYS A 141 -5.78 0.15 1.47
N SER A 142 -6.70 1.12 1.42
CA SER A 142 -6.44 2.51 1.85
C SER A 142 -6.42 2.72 3.37
N PHE A 143 -6.97 1.78 4.15
CA PHE A 143 -7.01 1.95 5.60
C PHE A 143 -5.62 1.77 6.22
N ASN A 144 -5.23 2.72 7.09
CA ASN A 144 -3.93 2.76 7.78
C ASN A 144 -3.63 1.58 8.74
N TRP A 145 -4.45 0.54 8.78
CA TRP A 145 -4.40 -0.53 9.77
C TRP A 145 -3.49 -1.71 9.38
N GLY A 146 -2.40 -1.41 8.65
CA GLY A 146 -1.47 -2.43 8.21
C GLY A 146 -1.97 -3.11 6.93
N GLN A 147 -1.18 -2.89 5.89
CA GLN A 147 -1.41 -3.39 4.56
C GLN A 147 -0.05 -3.78 4.02
N TRP A 148 0.02 -4.94 3.40
CA TRP A 148 1.31 -5.54 3.05
C TRP A 148 1.30 -6.02 1.61
N PRO A 149 2.48 -5.99 0.96
CA PRO A 149 2.60 -6.38 -0.44
C PRO A 149 2.50 -7.90 -0.64
N SER A 150 2.60 -8.68 0.43
CA SER A 150 2.49 -10.14 0.40
C SER A 150 1.88 -10.67 1.70
N GLU A 151 1.36 -11.89 1.66
CA GLU A 151 0.88 -12.60 2.85
C GLU A 151 1.99 -12.72 3.88
N ASN A 152 3.21 -13.08 3.46
CA ASN A 152 4.36 -13.25 4.36
C ASN A 152 4.70 -11.96 5.12
N GLU A 153 4.65 -10.81 4.46
CA GLU A 153 4.88 -9.54 5.14
C GLU A 153 3.75 -9.15 6.09
N CYS A 154 2.50 -9.51 5.75
CA CYS A 154 1.35 -9.33 6.63
C CYS A 154 1.45 -10.21 7.88
N CYS A 155 1.85 -11.45 7.65
CA CYS A 155 1.93 -12.51 8.65
C CYS A 155 3.21 -12.55 9.46
N ALA A 156 4.22 -11.75 9.12
CA ALA A 156 5.45 -11.70 9.90
C ALA A 156 5.18 -11.17 11.33
N PRO A 157 5.86 -11.70 12.37
CA PRO A 157 5.68 -11.24 13.74
C PRO A 157 5.89 -9.73 13.90
N GLY A 158 5.01 -9.08 14.66
CA GLY A 158 5.02 -7.63 14.88
C GLY A 158 4.46 -6.79 13.71
N ARG A 159 3.88 -7.43 12.68
CA ARG A 159 3.22 -6.76 11.55
C ARG A 159 1.72 -6.64 11.81
N ALA A 160 0.89 -7.45 11.14
CA ALA A 160 -0.55 -7.48 11.40
C ALA A 160 -0.87 -8.00 12.81
N PHE A 161 -0.05 -8.94 13.27
CA PHE A 161 -0.24 -9.66 14.50
C PHE A 161 1.07 -9.69 15.30
N PRO A 162 1.04 -9.52 16.64
CA PRO A 162 2.26 -9.54 17.46
C PRO A 162 3.09 -10.81 17.30
N GLU A 163 2.45 -11.97 17.25
CA GLU A 163 3.12 -13.28 17.10
C GLU A 163 3.15 -13.78 15.65
N GLY A 164 2.64 -12.98 14.71
CA GLY A 164 2.42 -13.40 13.32
C GLY A 164 1.10 -14.14 13.10
N CYS A 165 0.88 -14.60 11.87
CA CYS A 165 -0.30 -15.39 11.52
C CYS A 165 -0.25 -16.80 12.14
N THR A 166 -1.43 -17.35 12.39
CA THR A 166 -1.60 -18.76 12.73
C THR A 166 -1.25 -19.61 11.51
N VAL A 167 -0.18 -20.38 11.59
CA VAL A 167 0.15 -21.40 10.59
C VAL A 167 -0.88 -22.52 10.73
N PRO A 168 -1.66 -22.84 9.68
CA PRO A 168 -2.59 -23.96 9.76
C PRO A 168 -1.76 -25.23 9.93
N GLU A 169 -2.17 -26.10 10.85
CA GLU A 169 -1.61 -27.44 10.87
C GLU A 169 -2.01 -28.15 9.56
N PRO A 170 -1.10 -28.91 8.93
CA PRO A 170 -1.44 -29.68 7.74
C PRO A 170 -2.65 -30.57 8.04
N CYS A 171 -3.64 -30.55 7.15
CA CYS A 171 -4.81 -31.41 7.25
C CYS A 171 -4.80 -32.47 6.15
N TRP A 172 -5.44 -33.60 6.40
CA TRP A 172 -5.63 -34.66 5.42
C TRP A 172 -6.91 -34.44 4.64
N VAL A 173 -6.84 -34.57 3.32
CA VAL A 173 -7.96 -34.41 2.39
C VAL A 173 -7.94 -35.51 1.34
N GLY A 174 -9.09 -35.84 0.76
CA GLY A 174 -9.14 -36.74 -0.41
C GLY A 174 -8.50 -36.07 -1.63
N THR A 175 -7.39 -36.63 -2.12
CA THR A 175 -6.65 -36.11 -3.28
C THR A 175 -7.00 -36.82 -4.57
N ASP A 176 -7.36 -38.10 -4.50
CA ASP A 176 -7.73 -38.92 -5.64
C ASP A 176 -9.05 -39.67 -5.35
N TRP A 177 -9.99 -39.69 -6.30
CA TRP A 177 -11.37 -40.18 -6.08
C TRP A 177 -11.70 -41.52 -6.75
N PHE A 178 -11.32 -41.71 -8.01
CA PHE A 178 -11.53 -42.97 -8.73
C PHE A 178 -10.48 -43.11 -9.85
N PRO A 179 -9.92 -44.30 -10.09
CA PRO A 179 -10.12 -45.56 -9.36
C PRO A 179 -9.24 -45.69 -8.11
N LYS A 180 -8.37 -44.72 -7.85
CA LYS A 180 -7.44 -44.77 -6.71
C LYS A 180 -7.93 -43.79 -5.68
N ARG A 181 -8.54 -44.27 -4.59
CA ARG A 181 -9.01 -43.41 -3.50
C ARG A 181 -7.86 -43.16 -2.56
N LYS A 182 -7.36 -41.93 -2.53
CA LYS A 182 -6.21 -41.56 -1.71
C LYS A 182 -6.47 -40.30 -0.93
N CYS A 183 -5.93 -40.29 0.27
CA CYS A 183 -5.79 -39.09 1.05
C CYS A 183 -4.37 -38.55 0.96
N GLY A 184 -4.24 -37.23 0.98
CA GLY A 184 -2.97 -36.53 1.04
C GLY A 184 -3.06 -35.34 1.99
N THR A 185 -1.91 -34.83 2.41
CA THR A 185 -1.85 -33.64 3.26
C THR A 185 -1.85 -32.38 2.41
N THR A 186 -2.55 -31.35 2.88
CA THR A 186 -2.46 -30.00 2.36
C THR A 186 -2.19 -29.02 3.49
N ASP A 187 -1.39 -28.00 3.21
CA ASP A 187 -1.18 -26.82 4.05
C ASP A 187 -2.06 -25.64 3.61
N GLU A 188 -2.92 -25.85 2.61
CA GLU A 188 -3.82 -24.82 2.12
C GLU A 188 -4.89 -24.50 3.17
N ARG A 189 -4.75 -23.32 3.78
CA ARG A 189 -5.61 -22.85 4.87
C ARG A 189 -7.10 -22.87 4.50
N SER A 190 -7.45 -22.43 3.29
CA SER A 190 -8.83 -22.38 2.78
C SER A 190 -9.51 -23.76 2.84
N THR A 191 -8.71 -24.83 2.67
CA THR A 191 -9.16 -26.21 2.73
C THR A 191 -9.25 -26.66 4.17
N CYS A 192 -8.18 -26.53 4.96
CA CYS A 192 -8.13 -27.01 6.35
C CYS A 192 -9.11 -26.32 7.31
N THR A 193 -9.55 -25.10 7.03
CA THR A 193 -10.53 -24.39 7.87
C THR A 193 -11.97 -24.53 7.40
N ARG A 194 -12.23 -25.26 6.30
CA ARG A 194 -13.58 -25.41 5.74
C ARG A 194 -14.51 -26.25 6.62
N GLY A 195 -13.94 -27.09 7.47
CA GLY A 195 -14.65 -27.89 8.48
C GLY A 195 -15.28 -29.18 7.96
N TRP A 196 -15.26 -29.44 6.66
CA TRP A 196 -15.74 -30.68 6.05
C TRP A 196 -14.74 -31.20 5.01
N GLY A 197 -14.67 -32.52 4.86
CA GLY A 197 -13.71 -33.17 3.95
C GLY A 197 -12.25 -33.02 4.35
N THR A 198 -12.00 -32.58 5.59
CA THR A 198 -10.66 -32.40 6.16
C THR A 198 -10.54 -33.20 7.44
N TYR A 199 -9.41 -33.89 7.62
CA TYR A 199 -9.21 -34.84 8.70
C TYR A 199 -7.88 -34.59 9.40
N THR A 200 -7.80 -34.99 10.66
CA THR A 200 -6.58 -34.78 11.49
C THR A 200 -5.50 -35.81 11.20
N SER A 201 -5.87 -36.93 10.57
CA SER A 201 -4.95 -38.02 10.22
C SER A 201 -5.36 -38.74 8.95
N GLU A 202 -4.40 -39.39 8.31
CA GLU A 202 -4.62 -40.26 7.15
C GLU A 202 -5.67 -41.33 7.45
N ARG A 203 -5.57 -41.95 8.64
CA ARG A 203 -6.48 -43.02 9.06
C ARG A 203 -7.92 -42.55 9.13
N GLU A 204 -8.14 -41.35 9.64
CA GLU A 204 -9.47 -40.75 9.72
C GLU A 204 -9.99 -40.40 8.32
N CYS A 205 -9.14 -39.83 7.46
CA CYS A 205 -9.48 -39.55 6.07
C CYS A 205 -9.84 -40.81 5.29
N CYS A 206 -9.06 -41.88 5.48
CA CYS A 206 -9.24 -43.16 4.81
C CYS A 206 -10.25 -44.10 5.47
N ALA A 207 -10.90 -43.69 6.56
CA ALA A 207 -11.95 -44.49 7.17
C ALA A 207 -13.16 -44.59 6.22
N ALA A 208 -13.83 -45.74 6.21
CA ALA A 208 -15.07 -45.91 5.46
C ALA A 208 -16.12 -44.91 5.95
N GLY A 209 -16.75 -44.19 5.01
CA GLY A 209 -17.71 -43.12 5.28
C GLY A 209 -17.09 -41.76 5.65
N ALA A 210 -15.75 -41.64 5.68
CA ALA A 210 -15.07 -40.36 5.87
C ALA A 210 -14.90 -39.63 4.53
N ALA A 211 -13.70 -39.66 3.92
CA ALA A 211 -13.50 -39.05 2.60
C ALA A 211 -14.13 -39.90 1.49
N PHE A 212 -14.21 -41.21 1.72
CA PHE A 212 -14.64 -42.20 0.75
C PHE A 212 -15.60 -43.20 1.40
N THR A 213 -16.62 -43.66 0.66
CA THR A 213 -17.61 -44.62 1.17
C THR A 213 -16.97 -45.90 1.69
N ASP A 214 -16.05 -46.51 0.93
CA ASP A 214 -15.39 -47.77 1.32
C ASP A 214 -13.92 -47.59 1.76
N GLY A 215 -13.53 -46.35 2.10
CA GLY A 215 -12.17 -46.00 2.51
C GLY A 215 -11.17 -45.84 1.37
N CYS A 216 -9.89 -45.66 1.72
CA CYS A 216 -8.81 -45.52 0.74
C CYS A 216 -8.41 -46.88 0.13
N GLY A 217 -8.01 -46.86 -1.14
CA GLY A 217 -7.56 -48.04 -1.87
C GLY A 217 -7.80 -47.93 -3.36
N ASP A 218 -7.19 -48.85 -4.11
CA ASP A 218 -7.53 -49.06 -5.51
C ASP A 218 -8.89 -49.80 -5.53
N VAL A 219 -9.93 -49.18 -6.08
CA VAL A 219 -11.14 -49.92 -6.45
C VAL A 219 -10.83 -50.64 -7.75
N ASP A 220 -10.76 -51.97 -7.66
CA ASP A 220 -10.66 -52.80 -8.86
C ASP A 220 -11.87 -52.47 -9.74
N ALA A 221 -11.61 -51.92 -10.93
CA ALA A 221 -12.65 -51.53 -11.88
C ALA A 221 -13.56 -52.71 -12.32
N ALA A 222 -13.25 -53.94 -11.87
CA ALA A 222 -13.99 -55.15 -12.13
C ALA A 222 -15.27 -55.30 -11.28
N GLU A 223 -15.43 -54.57 -10.17
CA GLU A 223 -16.66 -54.63 -9.35
C GLU A 223 -17.66 -53.53 -9.74
N THR A 224 -17.83 -53.28 -11.04
CA THR A 224 -19.10 -52.70 -11.48
C THR A 224 -20.17 -53.72 -11.07
N PRO A 225 -21.15 -53.39 -10.21
CA PRO A 225 -22.19 -54.34 -9.86
C PRO A 225 -22.95 -54.62 -11.16
N THR A 226 -22.62 -55.72 -11.82
CA THR A 226 -23.44 -56.33 -12.85
C THR A 226 -24.72 -56.67 -12.13
N GLY A 227 -25.73 -55.81 -12.28
CA GLY A 227 -27.04 -55.91 -11.66
C GLY A 227 -27.76 -57.17 -12.10
N GLU A 228 -27.34 -58.32 -11.60
CA GLU A 228 -27.85 -59.61 -12.05
C GLU A 228 -28.94 -60.19 -11.14
N ASN A 229 -29.30 -59.57 -10.00
CA ASN A 229 -30.43 -60.07 -9.19
C ASN A 229 -31.32 -58.98 -8.55
N GLY A 230 -31.21 -57.73 -8.98
CA GLY A 230 -32.18 -56.70 -8.62
C GLY A 230 -33.27 -56.66 -9.68
N GLU A 231 -34.40 -57.31 -9.39
CA GLU A 231 -35.67 -57.09 -10.10
C GLU A 231 -35.86 -55.57 -10.26
N PHE A 232 -35.65 -55.10 -11.49
CA PHE A 232 -35.86 -53.74 -11.91
C PHE A 232 -37.35 -53.47 -11.77
N LEU A 233 -37.77 -53.02 -10.58
CA LEU A 233 -39.08 -52.43 -10.42
C LEU A 233 -39.08 -51.21 -11.35
N ASP A 234 -39.87 -51.31 -12.42
CA ASP A 234 -40.05 -50.30 -13.43
C ASP A 234 -40.19 -48.92 -12.80
N ALA A 235 -39.13 -48.11 -12.88
CA ALA A 235 -39.11 -46.72 -12.43
C ALA A 235 -39.90 -45.77 -13.35
N ASN A 236 -40.90 -46.30 -14.08
CA ASN A 236 -41.77 -45.54 -14.97
C ASN A 236 -43.13 -45.19 -14.34
N GLU A 237 -43.36 -45.49 -13.06
CA GLU A 237 -44.63 -45.16 -12.39
C GLU A 237 -44.42 -44.45 -11.04
N TYR A 238 -43.52 -43.46 -10.98
CA TYR A 238 -43.45 -42.57 -9.82
C TYR A 238 -43.17 -41.11 -10.20
N GLY A 239 -44.21 -40.46 -10.72
CA GLY A 239 -44.56 -39.08 -10.35
C GLY A 239 -43.79 -37.95 -11.02
N ASP A 240 -44.17 -37.62 -12.26
CA ASP A 240 -43.83 -36.36 -12.95
C ASP A 240 -44.54 -35.11 -12.39
N ASP A 241 -45.38 -35.22 -11.35
CA ASP A 241 -46.34 -34.15 -11.03
C ASP A 241 -46.01 -33.25 -9.82
N VAL A 242 -44.86 -33.41 -9.13
CA VAL A 242 -44.63 -32.69 -7.85
C VAL A 242 -43.45 -31.71 -7.85
N TYR A 243 -42.53 -31.76 -8.83
CA TYR A 243 -41.31 -30.93 -8.78
C TYR A 243 -41.28 -29.69 -9.70
N ALA A 244 -42.39 -29.35 -10.35
CA ALA A 244 -42.46 -28.20 -11.26
C ALA A 244 -42.75 -26.82 -10.63
N PRO A 245 -43.52 -26.65 -9.51
CA PRO A 245 -43.89 -25.29 -9.08
C PRO A 245 -42.95 -24.61 -8.08
N ALA A 246 -41.91 -25.30 -7.57
CA ALA A 246 -41.04 -24.71 -6.52
C ALA A 246 -39.91 -23.82 -7.06
N MET A 247 -39.46 -24.01 -8.30
CA MET A 247 -38.36 -23.22 -8.87
C MET A 247 -38.80 -21.87 -9.44
N ASP A 248 -40.05 -21.73 -9.90
CA ASP A 248 -40.56 -20.44 -10.42
C ASP A 248 -40.84 -19.42 -9.30
N ALA A 249 -41.08 -19.85 -8.06
CA ALA A 249 -41.26 -18.93 -6.93
C ALA A 249 -39.96 -18.26 -6.46
N LEU A 250 -38.81 -18.94 -6.59
CA LEU A 250 -37.51 -18.41 -6.15
C LEU A 250 -36.88 -17.41 -7.15
N LEU A 251 -37.22 -17.51 -8.44
CA LEU A 251 -36.76 -16.56 -9.46
C LEU A 251 -37.56 -15.24 -9.46
N ALA A 252 -38.80 -15.24 -8.97
CA ALA A 252 -39.61 -14.03 -8.85
C ALA A 252 -39.16 -13.10 -7.69
N GLU A 253 -38.67 -13.64 -6.57
CA GLU A 253 -38.24 -12.81 -5.43
C GLU A 253 -36.87 -12.16 -5.62
N GLN A 254 -35.96 -12.71 -6.43
CA GLN A 254 -34.66 -12.08 -6.69
C GLN A 254 -34.76 -10.82 -7.57
N SER A 255 -35.84 -10.66 -8.34
CA SER A 255 -36.02 -9.48 -9.21
C SER A 255 -36.54 -8.24 -8.47
N ALA A 256 -37.03 -8.37 -7.23
CA ALA A 256 -37.62 -7.26 -6.48
C ALA A 256 -36.62 -6.46 -5.62
N MET A 257 -35.39 -6.95 -5.40
CA MET A 257 -34.39 -6.25 -4.58
C MET A 257 -33.45 -5.31 -5.36
N LEU A 258 -33.53 -5.29 -6.69
CA LEU A 258 -32.77 -4.36 -7.54
C LEU A 258 -33.61 -3.14 -7.91
N SER A 259 -34.11 -2.42 -6.91
CA SER A 259 -34.67 -1.08 -7.11
C SER A 259 -33.56 -0.04 -6.89
N PRO A 260 -33.28 0.85 -7.87
CA PRO A 260 -32.19 1.82 -7.78
C PRO A 260 -32.52 2.90 -6.76
N GLN A 261 -31.82 2.91 -5.63
CA GLN A 261 -31.83 4.05 -4.72
C GLN A 261 -31.17 5.25 -5.39
N GLY A 262 -32.01 6.17 -5.85
CA GLY A 262 -31.90 7.62 -5.70
C GLY A 262 -30.52 8.25 -5.92
N VAL A 263 -30.30 8.73 -7.14
CA VAL A 263 -29.31 9.79 -7.41
C VAL A 263 -29.82 11.08 -6.77
N GLN A 264 -29.33 11.44 -5.58
CA GLN A 264 -29.55 12.78 -5.04
C GLN A 264 -28.59 13.75 -5.74
N ALA A 265 -29.17 14.61 -6.59
CA ALA A 265 -28.50 15.76 -7.17
C ALA A 265 -28.19 16.78 -6.07
N PHE A 266 -26.91 17.06 -5.85
CA PHE A 266 -26.49 18.22 -5.06
C PHE A 266 -26.68 19.49 -5.90
N ALA A 267 -27.66 20.29 -5.50
CA ALA A 267 -27.82 21.66 -5.98
C ALA A 267 -26.62 22.50 -5.52
N ALA A 268 -25.95 23.11 -6.48
CA ALA A 268 -25.04 24.22 -6.25
C ALA A 268 -25.86 25.44 -5.80
N ALA A 269 -25.47 26.06 -4.68
CA ALA A 269 -25.94 27.36 -4.24
C ALA A 269 -24.82 28.41 -4.49
N PRO A 270 -25.20 29.67 -4.78
CA PRO A 270 -24.34 30.71 -5.35
C PRO A 270 -23.31 31.32 -4.40
#